data_AF-A0A662E6A0-F1
#
_entry.id   AF-A0A662E6A0-F1
#
_cell.length_a   1.000
_cell.length_b   1.000
_cell.length_c   1.000
_cell.angle_alpha   90.00
_cell.angle_beta   90.00
_cell.angle_gamma   90.00
#
_symmetry.space_group_name_H-M   'P 1'
#
loop_
_entity.id
_entity.type
_entity.pdbx_description
1 polymer ?
#
loop_
_entity_poly.entity_id
_entity_poly.type
_entity_poly.pdbx_seq_one_letter_code
_entity_poly.pdbx_strand_id
1 'polypeptide(L)' 'MVQNLSTLQLLLIVGGGIAYTVGIPVLVKRRPDPWPKTFGYHEIWHVITVVAATMHFTAVSDVLA' A
#
# COMPACT_ATOMS: atom_id res chain seq x y z
N MET A 1 -1.70 15.54 17.60
CA MET A 1 -1.66 14.15 17.11
C MET A 1 -0.59 13.97 16.04
N VAL A 2 -0.72 14.60 14.86
CA VAL A 2 0.30 14.49 13.79
C VAL A 2 1.69 15.03 14.20
N GLN A 3 1.73 16.03 15.09
CA GLN A 3 2.98 16.61 15.62
C GLN A 3 3.84 15.61 16.44
N ASN A 4 3.30 14.45 16.80
CA ASN A 4 4.04 13.41 17.54
C ASN A 4 4.63 12.35 16.60
N LEU A 5 4.45 12.49 15.28
CA LEU A 5 5.01 11.56 14.31
C LEU A 5 6.38 12.03 13.85
N SER A 6 7.33 11.11 13.76
CA SER A 6 8.57 11.39 13.05
C SER A 6 8.25 11.64 11.57
N THR A 7 9.15 12.35 10.87
CA THR A 7 9.02 12.55 9.42
C THR A 7 8.92 11.22 8.68
N LEU A 8 9.66 10.19 9.12
CA LEU A 8 9.60 8.86 8.53
C LEU A 8 8.22 8.21 8.72
N GLN A 9 7.68 8.20 9.94
CA GLN A 9 6.35 7.66 10.24
C GLN A 9 5.27 8.35 9.41
N LEU A 10 5.34 9.68 9.30
CA LEU A 10 4.41 10.45 8.49
C LEU A 10 4.48 10.06 7.00
N LEU A 11 5.69 9.91 6.45
CA LEU A 11 5.87 9.49 5.05
C LEU A 11 5.38 8.06 4.81
N LEU A 12 5.63 7.13 5.75
CA LEU A 12 5.13 5.76 5.66
C LEU A 12 3.60 5.69 5.69
N ILE A 13 2.96 6.47 6.58
CA ILE A 13 1.49 6.51 6.67
C ILE A 13 0.88 7.13 5.42
N VAL A 14 1.38 8.28 4.97
CA VAL A 14 0.86 8.97 3.78
C VAL A 14 1.12 8.13 2.52
N GLY A 15 2.34 7.64 2.35
CA GLY A 15 2.71 6.80 1.22
C GLY A 15 1.94 5.48 1.19
N GLY A 16 1.72 4.84 2.36
CA GLY A 16 0.90 3.64 2.47
C GLY A 16 -0.56 3.91 2.10
N GLY A 17 -1.12 5.04 2.54
CA GLY A 17 -2.47 5.47 2.14
C GLY A 17 -2.61 5.72 0.64
N ILE A 18 -1.59 6.34 0.01
CA ILE A 18 -1.53 6.52 -1.45
C ILE A 18 -1.49 5.16 -2.15
N ALA A 19 -0.60 4.26 -1.74
CA ALA A 19 -0.50 2.92 -2.31
C ALA A 19 -1.84 2.18 -2.21
N TYR A 20 -2.45 2.15 -1.02
CA TYR A 20 -3.74 1.49 -0.80
C TYR A 20 -4.85 2.04 -1.71
N THR A 21 -4.86 3.36 -1.92
CA THR A 21 -5.86 4.03 -2.77
C THR A 21 -5.64 3.73 -4.26
N VAL A 22 -4.38 3.75 -4.72
CA VAL A 22 -4.02 3.50 -6.14
C VAL A 22 -4.36 2.07 -6.59
N GLY A 23 -4.40 1.11 -5.65
CA GLY A 23 -4.83 -0.26 -5.95
C GLY A 23 -6.30 -0.36 -6.41
N ILE A 24 -7.19 0.54 -5.97
CA ILE A 24 -8.62 0.47 -6.29
C ILE A 24 -8.88 0.62 -7.80
N PRO A 25 -8.33 1.63 -8.51
CA PRO A 25 -8.45 1.71 -9.95
C PRO A 25 -8.03 0.45 -10.70
N VAL A 26 -6.98 -0.24 -10.25
CA VAL A 26 -6.49 -1.49 -10.87
C VAL A 26 -7.55 -2.59 -10.74
N LEU A 27 -8.10 -2.75 -9.54
CA LEU A 27 -9.14 -3.75 -9.26
C LEU A 27 -10.42 -3.46 -10.05
N VAL A 28 -10.89 -2.21 -10.06
CA VAL A 28 -12.15 -1.81 -10.71
C VAL A 28 -12.05 -1.87 -12.23
N LYS A 29 -10.96 -1.35 -12.81
CA LYS A 29 -10.75 -1.36 -14.27
C LYS A 29 -10.39 -2.73 -14.82
N ARG A 30 -10.07 -3.69 -13.94
CA ARG A 30 -9.59 -5.04 -14.30
C ARG A 30 -8.40 -4.99 -15.27
N ARG A 31 -7.53 -4.00 -15.08
CA ARG A 31 -6.36 -3.73 -15.91
C ARG A 31 -5.27 -3.11 -15.03
N PRO A 32 -3.97 -3.40 -15.28
CA PRO A 32 -3.46 -4.25 -16.36
C PRO A 32 -3.60 -5.75 -16.05
N ASP A 33 -3.48 -6.57 -17.09
CA ASP A 33 -3.57 -8.04 -17.00
C ASP A 33 -2.38 -8.68 -17.73
N PRO A 34 -1.17 -8.64 -17.13
CA PRO A 34 0.07 -9.02 -17.81
C PRO A 34 0.16 -10.53 -18.09
N TRP A 35 -0.34 -11.36 -17.18
CA TRP A 35 -0.40 -12.82 -17.35
C TRP A 35 -1.77 -13.36 -16.94
N PRO A 36 -2.77 -13.34 -17.84
CA PRO A 36 -4.17 -13.66 -17.50
C PRO A 36 -4.42 -15.03 -16.87
N LYS A 37 -3.46 -15.96 -16.99
CA LYS A 37 -3.56 -17.31 -16.41
C LYS A 37 -2.99 -17.44 -15.00
N THR A 38 -2.14 -16.50 -14.56
CA THR A 38 -1.35 -16.66 -13.32
C THR A 38 -1.18 -15.39 -12.51
N PHE A 39 -1.17 -14.21 -13.15
CA PHE A 39 -0.91 -12.93 -12.50
C PHE A 39 -1.52 -11.77 -13.32
N GLY A 40 -2.71 -11.36 -12.92
CA GLY A 40 -3.50 -10.31 -13.54
C GLY A 40 -3.74 -9.11 -12.62
N TYR A 41 -4.80 -8.37 -12.91
CA TYR A 41 -5.17 -7.16 -12.17
C TYR A 41 -5.44 -7.42 -10.68
N HIS A 42 -5.93 -8.62 -10.32
CA HIS A 42 -6.27 -8.97 -8.96
C HIS A 42 -5.00 -9.15 -8.11
N GLU A 43 -4.01 -9.85 -8.65
CA GLU A 43 -2.72 -10.05 -8.01
C GLU A 43 -1.93 -8.73 -7.92
N ILE A 44 -2.01 -7.87 -8.94
CA ILE A 44 -1.41 -6.53 -8.87
C ILE A 44 -2.04 -5.70 -7.75
N TRP A 45 -3.37 -5.71 -7.64
CA TRP A 45 -4.07 -5.06 -6.53
C TRP A 45 -3.57 -5.59 -5.18
N HIS A 46 -3.49 -6.92 -5.00
CA HIS A 46 -2.97 -7.52 -3.78
C HIS A 46 -1.54 -7.09 -3.47
N VAL A 47 -0.63 -7.07 -4.46
CA VAL A 47 0.75 -6.62 -4.26
C VAL A 47 0.78 -5.17 -3.77
N ILE A 48 -0.01 -4.28 -4.38
CA ILE A 48 -0.10 -2.89 -3.94
C ILE A 48 -0.66 -2.79 -2.50
N THR A 49 -1.67 -3.58 -2.18
CA THR A 49 -2.23 -3.66 -0.82
C THR A 49 -1.21 -4.18 0.20
N VAL A 50 -0.41 -5.19 -0.16
CA VAL A 50 0.67 -5.71 0.69
C VAL A 50 1.73 -4.64 0.93
N VAL A 51 2.15 -3.90 -0.10
CA VAL A 51 3.09 -2.77 0.07
C VAL A 51 2.54 -1.73 1.04
N ALA A 52 1.27 -1.33 0.88
CA ALA A 52 0.61 -0.41 1.81
C ALA A 52 0.58 -0.95 3.24
N ALA A 53 0.25 -2.23 3.41
CA ALA A 53 0.22 -2.90 4.71
C ALA A 53 1.61 -2.95 5.34
N THR A 54 2.67 -3.24 4.57
CA THR A 54 4.05 -3.23 5.06
C THR A 54 4.46 -1.83 5.51
N MET A 55 4.14 -0.78 4.75
CA MET A 55 4.45 0.61 5.16
C MET A 55 3.76 0.97 6.47
N HIS A 56 2.47 0.62 6.61
CA HIS A 56 1.72 0.89 7.83
C HIS A 56 2.26 0.07 9.02
N PHE A 57 2.54 -1.21 8.81
CA PHE A 57 3.12 -2.09 9.82
C PHE A 57 4.48 -1.58 10.30
N THR A 58 5.35 -1.15 9.40
CA THR A 58 6.65 -0.58 9.74
C THR A 58 6.49 0.71 10.54
N ALA A 59 5.56 1.60 10.15
CA ALA A 59 5.30 2.83 10.89
C ALA A 59 4.83 2.56 12.32
N VAL A 60 3.98 1.56 12.53
CA VAL A 60 3.52 1.16 13.87
C VAL A 60 4.62 0.45 14.65
N SER A 61 5.41 -0.40 13.99
CA SER A 61 6.51 -1.13 14.64
C SER A 61 7.61 -0.20 15.11
N ASP A 62 7.92 0.85 14.34
CA ASP A 62 8.88 1.91 14.70
C ASP A 62 8.46 2.70 15.96
N VAL A 63 7.16 2.81 16.25
CA VAL A 63 6.67 3.42 17.50
C VAL A 63 6.98 2.54 18.72
N LEU A 64 7.12 1.23 18.52
CA LEU A 64 7.35 0.25 19.58
C LEU A 64 8.84 -0.10 19.78
N ALA A 65 9.72 0.41 18.91
CA ALA A 65 11.16 0.20 18.96
C ALA A 65 11.84 1.24 19.86
#